data_AF-A0A0W8D2E7-F1
#
_entry.id   AF-A0A0W8D2E7-F1
#
_cell.length_a   1.000
_cell.length_b   1.000
_cell.length_c   1.000
_cell.angle_alpha   90.00
_cell.angle_beta   90.00
_cell.angle_gamma   90.00
#
_symmetry.space_group_name_H-M   'P 1'
#
loop_
_entity.id
_entity.type
_entity.pdbx_description
1 polymer ?
#
loop_
_entity_poly.entity_id
_entity_poly.type
_entity_poly.pdbx_seq_one_letter_code
_entity_poly.pdbx_strand_id
1 'polypeptide(L)'
;MRLATLLVLTAACISAQEVPTSAAEPSTTPSVSSEHFSKVLEAEGRRYPKVALAVDRRRLKRYPKVANFVDHQAENIKRLEVQETNPRLPMLQFFDEEGEKIEEISVAHWDENSIAEFIENKLLPEEENEGEIVEMEVKADKP
;
A
#
# COMPACT_ATOMS: atom_id res chain seq x y z
N MET A 1 40.19 5.49 40.90
CA MET A 1 41.09 6.59 40.52
C MET A 1 40.50 7.25 39.27
N ARG A 2 40.34 8.57 39.32
CA ARG A 2 39.77 9.41 38.25
C ARG A 2 40.83 9.67 37.17
N LEU A 3 40.40 9.91 35.93
CA LEU A 3 40.91 10.88 34.92
C LEU A 3 40.25 10.49 33.58
N ALA A 4 39.24 11.22 33.07
CA ALA A 4 39.37 12.43 32.24
C ALA A 4 40.20 12.14 30.96
N THR A 5 39.77 12.45 29.73
CA THR A 5 39.49 13.82 29.27
C THR A 5 38.84 13.81 27.87
N LEU A 6 37.86 14.70 27.69
CA LEU A 6 37.31 15.27 26.47
C LEU A 6 38.39 15.73 25.46
N LEU A 7 38.13 15.75 24.14
CA LEU A 7 37.90 16.99 23.36
C LEU A 7 37.66 16.69 21.85
N VAL A 8 36.70 17.44 21.30
CA VAL A 8 36.22 17.51 19.92
C VAL A 8 37.21 18.25 19.01
N LEU A 9 37.35 17.87 17.74
CA LEU A 9 37.74 18.82 16.69
C LEU A 9 37.19 18.42 15.31
N THR A 10 36.24 19.25 14.87
CA THR A 10 35.72 19.38 13.50
C THR A 10 36.73 20.12 12.62
N ALA A 11 36.98 19.60 11.42
CA ALA A 11 37.74 20.24 10.34
C ALA A 11 37.11 19.79 9.01
N ALA A 12 36.96 20.58 7.96
CA ALA A 12 37.07 22.01 7.74
C ALA A 12 36.28 22.30 6.43
N CYS A 13 35.60 23.44 6.37
CA CYS A 13 35.03 23.98 5.12
C CYS A 13 36.15 24.54 4.22
N ILE A 14 36.03 24.38 2.89
CA ILE A 14 36.56 25.21 1.78
C ILE A 14 35.82 24.67 0.53
N SER A 15 34.80 25.33 -0.03
CA SER A 15 34.72 26.55 -0.87
C SER A 15 34.93 26.31 -2.38
N ALA A 16 33.99 26.89 -3.15
CA ALA A 16 34.04 27.37 -4.54
C ALA A 16 33.42 26.49 -5.66
N GLN A 17 32.28 26.97 -6.19
CA GLN A 17 31.96 27.11 -7.63
C GLN A 17 30.56 27.76 -7.73
N GLU A 18 30.48 29.07 -7.96
CA GLU A 18 30.37 29.76 -9.27
C GLU A 18 28.92 30.19 -9.53
N VAL A 19 28.76 31.51 -9.71
CA VAL A 19 27.53 32.18 -10.10
C VAL A 19 27.33 31.97 -11.60
N PRO A 20 26.09 31.67 -12.03
CA PRO A 20 25.55 32.45 -13.14
C PRO A 20 24.16 32.98 -12.80
N THR A 21 24.04 34.32 -12.82
CA THR A 21 22.80 35.01 -13.13
C THR A 21 22.29 34.49 -14.47
N SER A 22 21.15 33.83 -14.46
CA SER A 22 20.34 33.62 -15.66
C SER A 22 18.88 33.75 -15.27
N ALA A 23 18.25 34.80 -15.83
CA ALA A 23 16.83 35.06 -15.69
C ALA A 23 16.04 33.93 -16.36
N ALA A 24 15.15 33.28 -15.62
CA ALA A 24 13.98 32.59 -16.14
C ALA A 24 13.04 32.26 -14.97
N GLU A 25 11.86 32.86 -14.95
CA GLU A 25 10.70 32.30 -14.24
C GLU A 25 10.37 30.94 -14.89
N PRO A 26 10.08 29.91 -14.09
CA PRO A 26 8.71 29.41 -14.12
C PRO A 26 8.19 28.96 -12.75
N SER A 27 6.93 29.30 -12.53
CA SER A 27 5.99 28.72 -11.57
C SER A 27 6.35 27.29 -11.15
N THR A 28 6.95 27.15 -9.98
CA THR A 28 7.13 25.83 -9.34
C THR A 28 6.04 25.67 -8.30
N THR A 29 5.01 24.92 -8.70
CA THR A 29 4.04 24.31 -7.81
C THR A 29 4.75 23.47 -6.73
N PRO A 30 4.20 23.36 -5.51
CA PRO A 30 4.81 22.52 -4.49
C PRO A 30 4.83 21.07 -4.96
N SER A 31 6.04 20.54 -5.15
CA SER A 31 6.33 19.13 -5.35
C SER A 31 5.86 18.36 -4.11
N VAL A 32 4.61 17.91 -4.16
CA VAL A 32 4.12 16.83 -3.30
C VAL A 32 4.91 15.60 -3.70
N SER A 33 5.63 15.03 -2.73
CA SER A 33 6.41 13.80 -2.83
C SER A 33 5.68 12.72 -3.62
N SER A 34 6.03 12.61 -4.91
CA SER A 34 5.45 11.67 -5.88
C SER A 34 6.20 10.33 -5.90
N GLU A 35 7.07 10.06 -4.93
CA GLU A 35 7.82 8.80 -4.89
C GLU A 35 7.00 7.65 -4.28
N HIS A 36 5.95 7.96 -3.52
CA HIS A 36 5.02 6.95 -2.99
C HIS A 36 4.02 6.46 -4.04
N PHE A 37 3.64 7.30 -5.01
CA PHE A 37 2.68 6.91 -6.05
C PHE A 37 3.29 6.01 -7.12
N SER A 38 4.57 6.17 -7.46
CA SER A 38 5.22 5.37 -8.49
C SER A 38 5.33 3.88 -8.12
N LYS A 39 5.52 3.55 -6.82
CA LYS A 39 5.50 2.16 -6.38
C LYS A 39 4.12 1.50 -6.49
N VAL A 40 3.04 2.28 -6.36
CA VAL A 40 1.66 1.78 -6.46
C VAL A 40 1.34 1.30 -7.89
N LEU A 41 1.93 1.95 -8.90
CA LEU A 41 1.73 1.64 -10.32
C LEU A 41 2.62 0.49 -10.84
N GLU A 42 3.83 0.28 -10.31
CA GLU A 42 4.71 -0.81 -10.76
C GLU A 42 4.25 -2.22 -10.33
N ALA A 43 3.24 -2.31 -9.47
CA ALA A 43 2.69 -3.58 -9.01
C ALA A 43 1.46 -4.06 -9.84
N GLU A 44 1.28 -3.55 -11.07
CA GLU A 44 0.34 -4.12 -12.05
C GLU A 44 0.76 -5.54 -12.46
N GLY A 45 0.32 -6.53 -11.68
CA GLY A 45 0.46 -7.94 -12.08
C GLY A 45 0.56 -8.92 -10.91
N ARG A 46 0.92 -8.46 -9.71
CA ARG A 46 0.91 -9.31 -8.52
C ARG A 46 -0.46 -9.24 -7.86
N ARG A 47 -1.13 -10.39 -7.83
CA ARG A 47 -2.37 -10.58 -7.09
C ARG A 47 -2.07 -11.34 -5.80
N TYR A 48 -2.73 -10.95 -4.72
CA TYR A 48 -2.48 -11.45 -3.38
C TYR A 48 -3.64 -12.31 -2.88
N PRO A 49 -3.37 -13.45 -2.21
CA PRO A 49 -4.40 -14.29 -1.61
C PRO A 49 -5.08 -13.63 -0.39
N LYS A 50 -4.39 -12.74 0.32
CA LYS A 50 -4.92 -12.08 1.51
C LYS A 50 -4.43 -10.63 1.64
N VAL A 51 -5.32 -9.77 2.13
CA VAL A 51 -4.99 -8.40 2.53
C VAL A 51 -5.53 -8.12 3.94
N ALA A 52 -4.77 -7.37 4.73
CA ALA A 52 -5.26 -6.82 5.99
C ALA A 52 -5.20 -5.30 5.99
N LEU A 53 -6.30 -4.66 6.41
CA LEU A 53 -6.32 -3.23 6.74
C LEU A 53 -5.97 -3.07 8.23
N ALA A 54 -4.70 -2.77 8.49
CA ALA A 54 -4.20 -2.50 9.82
C ALA A 54 -4.56 -1.07 10.27
N VAL A 55 -5.33 -0.98 11.35
CA VAL A 55 -5.81 0.29 11.91
C VAL A 55 -5.61 0.35 13.42
N ASP A 56 -5.44 1.55 13.96
CA ASP A 56 -5.57 1.84 15.39
C ASP A 56 -6.91 2.55 15.60
N ARG A 57 -7.85 1.93 16.34
CA ARG A 57 -9.19 2.51 16.60
C ARG A 57 -9.16 3.93 17.20
N ARG A 58 -8.17 4.23 18.04
CA ARG A 58 -8.02 5.56 18.66
C ARG A 58 -7.63 6.60 17.62
N ARG A 59 -6.83 6.19 16.63
CA ARG A 59 -6.33 7.06 15.55
C ARG A 59 -7.26 7.12 14.36
N LEU A 60 -8.06 6.07 14.14
CA LEU A 60 -8.99 5.94 13.00
C LEU A 60 -9.98 7.09 12.92
N LYS A 61 -10.35 7.70 14.07
CA LYS A 61 -11.18 8.91 14.15
C LYS A 61 -10.62 10.11 13.37
N ARG A 62 -9.30 10.13 13.09
CA ARG A 62 -8.64 11.18 12.28
C ARG A 62 -8.71 10.92 10.77
N TYR A 63 -9.18 9.74 10.37
CA TYR A 63 -9.27 9.28 8.99
C TYR A 63 -10.73 8.91 8.70
N PRO A 64 -11.64 9.90 8.62
CA PRO A 64 -13.08 9.64 8.54
C PRO A 64 -13.47 8.79 7.33
N LYS A 65 -12.79 8.97 6.18
CA LYS A 65 -13.03 8.15 4.99
C LYS A 65 -12.65 6.69 5.22
N VAL A 66 -11.46 6.44 5.79
CA VAL A 66 -11.01 5.09 6.12
C VAL A 66 -11.93 4.44 7.16
N ALA A 67 -12.40 5.20 8.16
CA ALA A 67 -13.37 4.72 9.14
C ALA A 67 -14.69 4.31 8.47
N ASN A 68 -15.22 5.16 7.58
CA ASN A 68 -16.43 4.91 6.83
C ASN A 68 -16.30 3.65 5.94
N PHE A 69 -15.16 3.47 5.28
CA PHE A 69 -14.86 2.24 4.55
C PHE A 69 -14.88 1.00 5.45
N VAL A 70 -14.22 1.06 6.62
CA VAL A 70 -14.19 -0.05 7.59
C VAL A 70 -15.60 -0.41 8.07
N ASP A 71 -16.43 0.59 8.38
CA ASP A 71 -17.75 0.37 8.97
C ASP A 71 -18.80 -0.12 7.96
N HIS A 72 -18.63 0.16 6.66
CA HIS A 72 -19.68 -0.06 5.65
C HIS A 72 -19.30 -0.96 4.48
N GLN A 73 -18.01 -1.05 4.14
CA GLN A 73 -17.56 -1.73 2.91
C GLN A 73 -16.62 -2.91 3.21
N ALA A 74 -15.75 -2.79 4.22
CA ALA A 74 -14.71 -3.79 4.46
C ALA A 74 -15.23 -5.21 4.69
N GLU A 75 -16.39 -5.37 5.34
CA GLU A 75 -17.01 -6.69 5.59
C GLU A 75 -17.47 -7.39 4.30
N ASN A 76 -17.77 -6.63 3.25
CA ASN A 76 -18.25 -7.17 1.97
C ASN A 76 -17.12 -7.63 1.05
N ILE A 77 -15.88 -7.23 1.33
CA ILE A 77 -14.72 -7.60 0.52
C ILE A 77 -14.13 -8.88 1.09
N LYS A 78 -14.34 -9.98 0.38
CA LYS A 78 -13.75 -11.28 0.75
C LYS A 78 -12.23 -11.19 0.68
N ARG A 79 -11.53 -11.93 1.55
CA ARG A 79 -10.06 -11.93 1.70
C ARG A 79 -9.45 -10.62 2.24
N LEU A 80 -10.26 -9.60 2.54
CA LEU A 80 -9.88 -8.46 3.36
C LEU A 80 -10.18 -8.73 4.83
N GLU A 81 -9.19 -8.50 5.68
CA GLU A 81 -9.33 -8.55 7.14
C GLU A 81 -9.05 -7.17 7.75
N VAL A 82 -9.91 -6.66 8.62
CA VAL A 82 -9.61 -5.44 9.38
C VAL A 82 -8.92 -5.83 10.67
N GLN A 83 -7.66 -5.40 10.85
CA GLN A 83 -6.86 -5.75 12.03
C GLN A 83 -6.67 -4.54 12.94
N GLU A 84 -7.12 -4.68 14.19
CA GLU A 84 -6.90 -3.69 15.25
C GLU A 84 -5.51 -3.84 15.85
N THR A 85 -4.56 -3.08 15.31
CA THR A 85 -3.17 -3.03 15.78
C THR A 85 -2.85 -1.62 16.29
N ASN A 86 -1.57 -1.20 16.28
CA ASN A 86 -1.16 0.15 16.68
C ASN A 86 -0.28 0.85 15.62
N PRO A 87 -0.70 0.90 14.34
CA PRO A 87 0.08 1.57 13.32
C PRO A 87 -0.08 3.09 13.47
N ARG A 88 0.92 3.84 13.01
CA ARG A 88 0.86 5.31 13.04
C ARG A 88 -0.19 5.86 12.09
N LEU A 89 -0.37 5.20 10.95
CA LEU A 89 -1.30 5.48 9.86
C LEU A 89 -2.10 4.20 9.53
N PRO A 90 -3.32 4.29 8.95
CA PRO A 90 -3.98 3.13 8.37
C PRO A 90 -3.16 2.55 7.22
N MET A 91 -2.88 1.25 7.27
CA MET A 91 -2.05 0.56 6.28
C MET A 91 -2.78 -0.65 5.70
N LEU A 92 -2.77 -0.80 4.38
CA LEU A 92 -3.03 -2.08 3.73
C LEU A 92 -1.75 -2.92 3.78
N GLN A 93 -1.89 -4.17 4.17
CA GLN A 93 -0.82 -5.15 4.26
C GLN A 93 -1.21 -6.35 3.39
N PHE A 94 -0.39 -6.68 2.41
CA PHE A 94 -0.64 -7.80 1.50
C PHE A 94 0.24 -8.98 1.89
N PHE A 95 -0.36 -10.17 1.86
CA PHE A 95 0.27 -11.41 2.29
C PHE A 95 0.28 -12.43 1.16
N ASP A 96 1.28 -13.31 1.13
CA ASP A 96 1.35 -14.47 0.25
C ASP A 96 0.57 -15.68 0.82
N GLU A 97 0.71 -16.84 0.18
CA GLU A 97 0.01 -18.08 0.57
C GLU A 97 0.52 -18.64 1.91
N GLU A 98 1.79 -18.38 2.21
CA GLU A 98 2.46 -18.73 3.45
C GLU A 98 2.09 -17.79 4.61
N GLY A 99 1.43 -16.67 4.32
CA GLY A 99 1.02 -15.66 5.29
C GLY A 99 2.14 -14.66 5.64
N GLU A 100 3.20 -14.61 4.86
CA GLU A 100 4.28 -13.63 4.99
C GLU A 100 3.86 -12.30 4.35
N LYS A 101 4.20 -11.19 5.03
CA LYS A 101 3.84 -9.86 4.54
C LYS A 101 4.79 -9.44 3.42
N ILE A 102 4.25 -9.32 2.20
CA ILE A 102 4.99 -8.96 1.00
C ILE A 102 4.99 -7.45 0.76
N GLU A 103 3.87 -6.78 0.99
CA GLU A 103 3.70 -5.37 0.67
C GLU A 103 2.90 -4.62 1.74
N GLU A 104 3.18 -3.34 1.92
CA GLU A 104 2.50 -2.48 2.88
C GLU A 104 2.35 -1.05 2.32
N ILE A 105 1.12 -0.54 2.30
CA ILE A 105 0.75 0.75 1.66
C ILE A 105 -0.13 1.57 2.60
N SER A 106 0.20 2.85 2.78
CA SER A 106 -0.61 3.78 3.57
C SER A 106 -1.84 4.25 2.78
N VAL A 107 -3.02 4.12 3.38
CA VAL A 107 -4.30 4.61 2.80
C VAL A 107 -4.87 5.82 3.54
N ALA A 108 -4.07 6.45 4.40
CA ALA A 108 -4.47 7.58 5.25
C ALA A 108 -5.17 8.74 4.51
N HIS A 109 -4.88 8.92 3.22
CA HIS A 109 -5.40 10.04 2.40
C HIS A 109 -6.32 9.59 1.28
N TRP A 110 -6.67 8.31 1.23
CA TRP A 110 -7.51 7.75 0.18
C TRP A 110 -8.99 7.91 0.53
N ASP A 111 -9.85 7.90 -0.47
CA ASP A 111 -11.29 7.74 -0.29
C ASP A 111 -11.71 6.28 -0.28
N GLU A 112 -12.97 6.05 0.12
CA GLU A 112 -13.55 4.74 0.30
C GLU A 112 -13.50 3.92 -0.99
N ASN A 113 -13.89 4.52 -2.11
CA ASN A 113 -13.95 3.86 -3.41
C ASN A 113 -12.54 3.50 -3.90
N SER A 114 -11.58 4.41 -3.76
CA SER A 114 -10.18 4.16 -4.13
C SER A 114 -9.57 3.01 -3.33
N ILE A 115 -9.92 2.88 -2.05
CA ILE A 115 -9.47 1.75 -1.23
C ILE A 115 -10.10 0.44 -1.74
N ALA A 116 -11.41 0.42 -1.98
CA ALA A 116 -12.12 -0.75 -2.47
C ALA A 116 -11.58 -1.22 -3.83
N GLU A 117 -11.56 -0.32 -4.83
CA GLU A 117 -11.09 -0.61 -6.18
C GLU A 117 -9.64 -1.10 -6.19
N PHE A 118 -8.79 -0.49 -5.37
CA PHE A 118 -7.40 -0.92 -5.28
C PHE A 118 -7.26 -2.32 -4.69
N ILE A 119 -8.02 -2.64 -3.64
CA ILE A 119 -8.00 -3.97 -3.04
C ILE A 119 -8.53 -5.01 -4.04
N GLU A 120 -9.67 -4.76 -4.68
CA GLU A 120 -10.28 -5.68 -5.64
C GLU A 120 -9.35 -5.99 -6.82
N ASN A 121 -8.64 -4.98 -7.33
CA ASN A 121 -7.67 -5.16 -8.41
C ASN A 121 -6.41 -5.94 -7.98
N LYS A 122 -6.06 -5.88 -6.69
CA LYS A 122 -4.85 -6.51 -6.13
C LYS A 122 -5.11 -7.88 -5.51
N LEU A 123 -6.35 -8.26 -5.25
CA LEU A 123 -6.68 -9.58 -4.76
C LEU A 123 -6.72 -10.60 -5.89
N LEU A 124 -6.39 -11.85 -5.57
CA LEU A 124 -6.72 -12.96 -6.45
C LEU A 124 -8.23 -13.01 -6.63
N PRO A 125 -8.73 -13.20 -7.86
CA PRO A 125 -10.15 -13.40 -8.07
C PRO A 125 -10.58 -14.62 -7.25
N GLU A 126 -11.84 -14.62 -6.84
CA GLU A 126 -12.43 -15.83 -6.33
C GLU A 126 -12.51 -16.82 -7.49
N GLU A 127 -11.86 -17.97 -7.33
CA GLU A 127 -12.31 -19.14 -8.06
C GLU A 127 -13.67 -19.47 -7.47
N GLU A 128 -14.72 -18.89 -8.08
CA GLU A 128 -16.04 -19.48 -7.99
C GLU A 128 -15.85 -20.94 -8.38
N ASN A 129 -16.17 -21.87 -7.48
CA ASN A 129 -16.22 -23.29 -7.81
C ASN A 129 -17.22 -23.47 -8.97
N GLU A 130 -16.76 -23.35 -10.20
CA GLU A 130 -17.39 -23.93 -11.39
C GLU A 130 -17.10 -25.44 -11.37
N GLY A 131 -17.55 -26.08 -10.28
CA GLY A 131 -17.72 -27.51 -10.22
C GLY A 131 -18.99 -27.91 -10.95
N GLU A 132 -19.00 -27.83 -12.27
CA GLU A 132 -19.81 -28.73 -13.11
C GLU A 132 -19.21 -28.87 -14.51
N ILE A 133 -18.05 -29.51 -14.59
CA ILE A 133 -17.68 -30.27 -15.78
C ILE A 133 -18.71 -31.41 -15.97
N VAL A 134 -19.81 -31.14 -16.67
CA VAL A 134 -20.58 -32.23 -17.31
C VAL A 134 -19.78 -32.68 -18.53
N GLU A 135 -18.85 -33.61 -18.33
CA GLU A 135 -18.36 -34.48 -19.40
C GLU A 135 -19.55 -35.28 -19.92
N MET A 136 -20.30 -34.71 -20.87
CA MET A 136 -21.29 -35.45 -21.62
C MET A 136 -20.55 -36.24 -22.70
N GLU A 137 -20.03 -37.41 -22.32
CA GLU A 137 -19.64 -38.45 -23.27
C GLU A 137 -20.89 -38.87 -24.07
N VAL A 138 -21.08 -38.31 -25.26
CA VAL A 138 -22.04 -38.88 -26.22
C VAL A 138 -21.27 -39.89 -27.07
N LYS A 139 -21.36 -41.15 -26.66
CA LYS A 139 -20.95 -42.31 -27.46
C LYS A 139 -21.51 -42.17 -28.87
N ALA A 140 -20.61 -42.29 -29.84
CA ALA A 140 -20.95 -42.54 -31.22
C ALA A 140 -21.83 -43.79 -31.30
N ASP A 141 -22.97 -43.69 -31.99
CA ASP A 141 -23.55 -44.85 -32.65
C ASP A 141 -24.14 -44.42 -33.99
N LYS A 142 -23.62 -45.04 -35.04
CA LYS A 142 -24.07 -44.93 -36.42
C LYS A 142 -24.49 -46.33 -36.84
N PRO A 143 -25.67 -46.44 -37.47
CA PRO A 143 -25.73 -47.15 -38.75
C PRO A 143 -26.19 -46.23 -39.89
#